data_AF-A0A524ED97-F1
#
_entry.id   AF-A0A524ED97-F1
#
_cell.length_a   1.000
_cell.length_b   1.000
_cell.length_c   1.000
_cell.angle_alpha   90.00
_cell.angle_beta   90.00
_cell.angle_gamma   90.00
#
_symmetry.space_group_name_H-M   'P 1'
#
loop_
_entity.id
_entity.type
_entity.pdbx_description
1 polymer ?
#
loop_
_entity_poly.entity_id
_entity_poly.type
_entity_poly.pdbx_seq_one_letter_code
_entity_poly.pdbx_strand_id
1 'polypeptide(L)'
;MDEHFIINLEEEENQVQDEVNKSFDSEDTDKELEKLLSSQSGSSDRFSSRSVDSFIQQVLQSNRILAVGVGGAGSNAVNNIMTRGGIIGATTVAVNTDARHLLSTQAERKMLLGRELTNGTGAGNDPNIGRAASEENEDDLRELVRGNDLVFVACGLGKGTGTGAAPHVAKVAQEEGCLVVSVCTLPFASEGQSKMETALEGLQELNEYSNTIIVVPNEKLLMYAPDFTLWDAFKLADDVLINAVVGLTELIVLPAKVNVDFADTKKILRRSGPAVIGVGKGKGENRAIQAITNALSNPLLDVDINSSTGALVNIKANKNISMTEVDTITTMITDQIHPKAEFVWGCNIDEMMPDDELAVTVVIAEVKSPYLNKPEEISIEALWRD
;
A
#
# COMPACT_ATOMS: atom_id res chain seq x y z
N MET A 1 -11.49 48.12 17.65
CA MET A 1 -11.70 46.67 17.46
C MET A 1 -13.20 46.54 17.46
N ASP A 2 -13.76 46.56 16.26
CA ASP A 2 -15.14 46.92 16.00
C ASP A 2 -16.06 45.69 16.09
N GLU A 3 -17.19 45.86 16.76
CA GLU A 3 -18.23 44.83 17.00
C GLU A 3 -18.83 44.24 15.71
N HIS A 4 -18.55 44.84 14.54
CA HIS A 4 -18.94 44.30 13.23
C HIS A 4 -18.11 43.12 12.74
N PHE A 5 -16.94 42.83 13.33
CA PHE A 5 -16.12 41.68 12.92
C PHE A 5 -16.53 40.37 13.62
N ILE A 6 -17.29 40.44 14.72
CA ILE A 6 -17.70 39.28 15.51
C ILE A 6 -18.98 38.63 14.94
N ILE A 7 -19.87 39.41 14.33
CA ILE A 7 -21.16 38.92 13.81
C ILE A 7 -21.00 38.07 12.53
N ASN A 8 -19.97 38.34 11.71
CA ASN A 8 -19.72 37.56 10.49
C ASN A 8 -19.10 36.16 10.74
N LEU A 9 -18.52 35.92 11.92
CA LEU A 9 -17.91 34.62 12.26
C LEU A 9 -18.97 33.61 12.74
N GLU A 10 -20.05 34.05 13.39
CA GLU A 10 -21.14 33.17 13.86
C GLU A 10 -22.09 32.73 12.73
N GLU A 11 -22.19 33.49 11.63
CA GLU A 11 -22.99 33.10 10.45
C GLU A 11 -22.25 32.15 9.51
N GLU A 12 -20.91 32.23 9.41
CA GLU A 12 -20.10 31.27 8.64
C GLU A 12 -19.95 29.92 9.34
N GLU A 13 -19.86 29.86 10.68
CA GLU A 13 -19.82 28.60 11.43
C GLU A 13 -21.11 27.76 11.26
N ASN A 14 -22.28 28.41 11.22
CA ASN A 14 -23.55 27.69 11.06
C ASN A 14 -23.75 27.12 9.65
N GLN A 15 -23.17 27.73 8.59
CA GLN A 15 -23.24 27.18 7.24
C GLN A 15 -22.30 25.98 7.04
N VAL A 16 -21.14 25.98 7.69
CA VAL A 16 -20.21 24.83 7.68
C VAL A 16 -20.81 23.64 8.43
N GLN A 17 -21.54 23.86 9.52
CA GLN A 17 -22.20 22.81 10.29
C GLN A 17 -23.32 22.10 9.50
N ASP A 18 -24.05 22.83 8.66
CA ASP A 18 -25.15 22.29 7.83
C ASP A 18 -24.67 21.54 6.58
N GLU A 19 -23.45 21.83 6.07
CA GLU A 19 -22.83 21.07 4.98
C GLU A 19 -22.17 19.78 5.47
N VAL A 20 -21.60 19.76 6.69
CA VAL A 20 -21.05 18.54 7.32
C VAL A 20 -22.14 17.51 7.59
N ASN A 21 -23.38 17.93 7.85
CA ASN A 21 -24.51 17.03 8.07
C ASN A 21 -25.13 16.43 6.80
N LYS A 22 -24.65 16.79 5.59
CA LYS A 22 -25.22 16.33 4.31
C LYS A 22 -24.42 15.25 3.58
N SER A 23 -23.28 14.80 4.10
CA SER A 23 -22.39 13.85 3.41
C SER A 23 -22.27 12.45 4.05
N PHE A 24 -23.11 12.13 5.04
CA PHE A 24 -23.17 10.78 5.61
C PHE A 24 -24.41 10.04 5.10
N ASP A 25 -24.25 9.26 4.04
CA ASP A 25 -25.23 8.28 3.59
C ASP A 25 -24.63 6.88 3.82
N SER A 26 -24.95 6.28 4.97
CA SER A 26 -24.54 4.92 5.31
C SER A 26 -25.59 4.24 6.19
N GLU A 27 -26.73 3.88 5.60
CA GLU A 27 -27.88 3.27 6.29
C GLU A 27 -27.58 1.91 6.97
N ASP A 28 -26.44 1.27 6.65
CA ASP A 28 -26.03 0.00 7.27
C ASP A 28 -25.16 0.20 8.53
N THR A 29 -24.34 1.25 8.59
CA THR A 29 -23.59 1.63 9.78
C THR A 29 -24.54 2.13 10.88
N ASP A 30 -25.58 2.87 10.50
CA ASP A 30 -26.55 3.44 11.45
C ASP A 30 -27.37 2.38 12.20
N LYS A 31 -27.67 1.24 11.58
CA LYS A 31 -28.42 0.14 12.23
C LYS A 31 -27.56 -0.67 13.20
N GLU A 32 -26.27 -0.81 12.95
CA GLU A 32 -25.33 -1.39 13.91
C GLU A 32 -25.02 -0.39 15.05
N LEU A 33 -24.95 0.91 14.73
CA LEU A 33 -24.84 2.03 15.68
C LEU A 33 -26.03 2.08 16.65
N GLU A 34 -27.28 2.06 16.18
CA GLU A 34 -28.47 2.11 17.04
C GLU A 34 -28.56 0.89 17.99
N LYS A 35 -28.08 -0.27 17.53
CA LYS A 35 -28.07 -1.52 18.31
C LYS A 35 -27.00 -1.52 19.40
N LEU A 36 -25.86 -0.86 19.16
CA LEU A 36 -24.82 -0.63 20.19
C LEU A 36 -25.24 0.48 21.16
N LEU A 37 -25.84 1.56 20.67
CA LEU A 37 -26.29 2.73 21.45
C LEU A 37 -27.48 2.44 22.38
N SER A 38 -28.33 1.46 22.05
CA SER A 38 -29.48 1.06 22.87
C SER A 38 -29.10 0.18 24.07
N SER A 39 -27.86 -0.29 24.17
CA SER A 39 -27.41 -1.22 25.21
C SER A 39 -26.83 -0.56 26.48
N GLN A 40 -26.64 0.77 26.51
CA GLN A 40 -26.11 1.48 27.68
C GLN A 40 -27.07 2.54 28.23
N SER A 41 -27.62 2.24 29.40
CA SER A 41 -28.46 3.12 30.20
C SER A 41 -27.63 4.25 30.84
N GLY A 42 -27.88 5.51 30.47
CA GLY A 42 -27.41 6.70 31.21
C GLY A 42 -27.10 7.90 30.30
N SER A 43 -28.03 8.84 30.17
CA SER A 43 -27.96 9.93 29.18
C SER A 43 -26.94 11.04 29.49
N SER A 44 -26.41 11.15 30.71
CA SER A 44 -25.48 12.22 31.11
C SER A 44 -24.01 11.91 30.89
N ASP A 45 -23.65 10.64 30.71
CA ASP A 45 -22.24 10.20 30.63
C ASP A 45 -21.72 10.13 29.19
N ARG A 46 -22.63 10.13 28.19
CA ARG A 46 -22.32 9.94 26.76
C ARG A 46 -21.47 11.07 26.14
N PHE A 47 -21.56 12.27 26.68
CA PHE A 47 -20.79 13.45 26.24
C PHE A 47 -19.66 13.80 27.22
N SER A 48 -19.34 12.93 28.18
CA SER A 48 -18.19 13.15 29.05
C SER A 48 -16.92 13.07 28.21
N SER A 49 -15.93 13.92 28.46
CA SER A 49 -14.67 13.86 27.70
C SER A 49 -14.07 12.46 27.77
N ARG A 50 -14.21 11.76 28.90
CA ARG A 50 -13.69 10.41 29.09
C ARG A 50 -14.38 9.34 28.25
N SER A 51 -15.71 9.40 28.09
CA SER A 51 -16.45 8.45 27.24
C SER A 51 -16.22 8.74 25.76
N VAL A 52 -16.18 10.03 25.40
CA VAL A 52 -15.91 10.49 24.03
C VAL A 52 -14.48 10.17 23.64
N ASP A 53 -13.49 10.43 24.50
CA ASP A 53 -12.07 10.09 24.28
C ASP A 53 -11.88 8.58 24.17
N SER A 54 -12.56 7.77 25.00
CA SER A 54 -12.50 6.31 24.89
C SER A 54 -13.13 5.81 23.59
N PHE A 55 -14.21 6.43 23.14
CA PHE A 55 -14.87 6.11 21.87
C PHE A 55 -14.01 6.54 20.68
N ILE A 56 -13.49 7.76 20.69
CA ILE A 56 -12.56 8.30 19.69
C ILE A 56 -11.30 7.44 19.63
N GLN A 57 -10.72 7.02 20.76
CA GLN A 57 -9.58 6.11 20.78
C GLN A 57 -9.92 4.74 20.17
N GLN A 58 -11.12 4.21 20.41
CA GLN A 58 -11.55 2.94 19.84
C GLN A 58 -11.79 3.02 18.33
N VAL A 59 -12.28 4.17 17.83
CA VAL A 59 -12.45 4.47 16.39
C VAL A 59 -11.11 4.78 15.72
N LEU A 60 -10.21 5.53 16.37
CA LEU A 60 -8.88 5.81 15.81
C LEU A 60 -7.96 4.58 15.83
N GLN A 61 -8.17 3.63 16.76
CA GLN A 61 -7.53 2.31 16.74
C GLN A 61 -8.20 1.34 15.74
N SER A 62 -9.24 1.77 15.01
CA SER A 62 -10.03 0.88 14.16
C SER A 62 -9.51 0.74 12.73
N ASN A 63 -8.50 1.51 12.29
CA ASN A 63 -7.90 1.30 10.97
C ASN A 63 -7.19 -0.06 10.95
N ARG A 64 -7.91 -1.07 10.47
CA ARG A 64 -7.43 -2.45 10.44
C ARG A 64 -6.80 -2.70 9.09
N ILE A 65 -5.48 -2.58 9.07
CA ILE A 65 -4.68 -2.80 7.87
C ILE A 65 -4.04 -4.17 7.95
N LEU A 66 -4.15 -4.93 6.87
CA LEU A 66 -3.54 -6.24 6.74
C LEU A 66 -2.47 -6.20 5.64
N ALA A 67 -1.25 -6.61 5.96
CA ALA A 67 -0.16 -6.76 4.99
C ALA A 67 0.07 -8.25 4.70
N VAL A 68 -0.46 -8.73 3.57
CA VAL A 68 -0.47 -10.14 3.19
C VAL A 68 0.62 -10.42 2.16
N GLY A 69 1.66 -11.15 2.56
CA GLY A 69 2.72 -11.65 1.67
C GLY A 69 2.36 -13.03 1.11
N VAL A 70 2.13 -13.13 -0.20
CA VAL A 70 1.69 -14.37 -0.86
C VAL A 70 2.84 -15.04 -1.61
N GLY A 71 3.02 -16.34 -1.35
CA GLY A 71 4.08 -17.15 -1.95
C GLY A 71 5.48 -16.77 -1.44
N GLY A 72 6.51 -17.19 -2.17
CA GLY A 72 7.90 -17.06 -1.71
C GLY A 72 8.39 -15.61 -1.55
N ALA A 73 8.26 -14.79 -2.58
CA ALA A 73 8.69 -13.39 -2.53
C ALA A 73 7.86 -12.57 -1.52
N GLY A 74 6.54 -12.78 -1.47
CA GLY A 74 5.69 -12.13 -0.46
C GLY A 74 6.06 -12.55 0.97
N SER A 75 6.32 -13.84 1.19
CA SER A 75 6.79 -14.35 2.49
C SER A 75 8.15 -13.77 2.88
N ASN A 76 9.06 -13.55 1.91
CA ASN A 76 10.33 -12.88 2.17
C ASN A 76 10.15 -11.40 2.53
N ALA A 77 9.29 -10.67 1.82
CA ALA A 77 8.96 -9.28 2.12
C ALA A 77 8.41 -9.16 3.56
N VAL A 78 7.43 -9.99 3.92
CA VAL A 78 6.86 -10.03 5.29
C VAL A 78 7.91 -10.40 6.34
N ASN A 79 8.75 -11.40 6.08
CA ASN A 79 9.85 -11.76 6.96
C ASN A 79 10.80 -10.59 7.22
N ASN A 80 11.18 -9.89 6.15
CA ASN A 80 12.10 -8.76 6.21
C ASN A 80 11.47 -7.56 6.93
N ILE A 81 10.17 -7.32 6.76
CA ILE A 81 9.40 -6.35 7.55
C ILE A 81 9.49 -6.69 9.04
N MET A 82 9.19 -7.94 9.41
CA MET A 82 9.15 -8.34 10.82
C MET A 82 10.53 -8.29 11.49
N THR A 83 11.58 -8.73 10.79
CA THR A 83 12.95 -8.64 11.30
C THR A 83 13.45 -7.20 11.47
N ARG A 84 12.82 -6.22 10.79
CA ARG A 84 13.08 -4.78 10.93
C ARG A 84 12.21 -4.09 11.99
N GLY A 85 11.37 -4.85 12.71
CA GLY A 85 10.52 -4.33 13.79
C GLY A 85 9.02 -4.31 13.46
N GLY A 86 8.60 -4.84 12.30
CA GLY A 86 7.20 -4.86 11.89
C GLY A 86 6.73 -3.55 11.27
N ILE A 87 5.41 -3.38 11.14
CA ILE A 87 4.77 -2.16 10.66
C ILE A 87 3.81 -1.67 11.74
N ILE A 88 3.95 -0.40 12.13
CA ILE A 88 3.04 0.18 13.11
C ILE A 88 1.65 0.29 12.48
N GLY A 89 0.65 -0.33 13.12
CA GLY A 89 -0.77 -0.33 12.74
C GLY A 89 -1.13 -1.12 11.48
N ALA A 90 -0.28 -2.05 11.06
CA ALA A 90 -0.70 -3.13 10.17
C ALA A 90 -0.28 -4.49 10.72
N THR A 91 -1.16 -5.48 10.59
CA THR A 91 -0.84 -6.87 10.92
C THR A 91 -0.23 -7.56 9.71
N THR A 92 0.92 -8.19 9.90
CA THR A 92 1.61 -8.92 8.84
C THR A 92 1.16 -10.38 8.75
N VAL A 93 0.91 -10.85 7.53
CA VAL A 93 0.46 -12.22 7.27
C VAL A 93 1.30 -12.84 6.18
N ALA A 94 1.89 -14.01 6.44
CA ALA A 94 2.53 -14.81 5.39
C ALA A 94 1.58 -15.93 4.93
N VAL A 95 1.36 -16.02 3.63
CA VAL A 95 0.47 -17.01 3.00
C VAL A 95 1.27 -17.80 1.97
N ASN A 96 1.38 -19.12 2.12
CA ASN A 96 2.21 -19.92 1.23
C ASN A 96 1.74 -21.38 1.16
N THR A 97 2.00 -22.06 0.05
CA THR A 97 1.84 -23.52 -0.10
C THR A 97 3.06 -24.31 0.35
N ASP A 98 4.23 -23.66 0.46
CA ASP A 98 5.46 -24.30 0.96
C ASP A 98 5.52 -24.18 2.50
N ALA A 99 5.27 -25.30 3.18
CA ALA A 99 5.25 -25.35 4.63
C ALA A 99 6.63 -25.12 5.25
N ARG A 100 7.72 -25.49 4.56
CA ARG A 100 9.10 -25.29 5.08
C ARG A 100 9.46 -23.82 5.05
N HIS A 101 9.15 -23.15 3.95
CA HIS A 101 9.36 -21.70 3.83
C HIS A 101 8.50 -20.95 4.85
N LEU A 102 7.21 -21.28 4.93
CA LEU A 102 6.31 -20.63 5.87
C LEU A 102 6.71 -20.85 7.34
N LEU A 103 7.26 -22.02 7.68
CA LEU A 103 7.75 -22.30 9.04
C LEU A 103 8.89 -21.36 9.44
N SER A 104 9.83 -21.07 8.53
CA SER A 104 10.98 -20.18 8.81
C SER A 104 10.67 -18.69 8.69
N THR A 105 9.64 -18.30 7.95
CA THR A 105 9.19 -16.90 7.81
C THR A 105 8.75 -16.29 9.13
N GLN A 106 9.18 -15.08 9.47
CA GLN A 106 8.62 -14.31 10.59
C GLN A 106 7.41 -13.49 10.12
N ALA A 107 6.26 -13.67 10.77
CA ALA A 107 5.00 -12.98 10.50
C ALA A 107 4.13 -13.01 11.76
N GLU A 108 3.25 -12.02 11.96
CA GLU A 108 2.28 -12.05 13.07
C GLU A 108 1.26 -13.17 12.89
N ARG A 109 0.84 -13.42 11.65
CA ARG A 109 -0.04 -14.54 11.28
C ARG A 109 0.54 -15.30 10.10
N LYS A 110 0.21 -16.59 10.01
CA LYS A 110 0.66 -17.48 8.93
C LYS A 110 -0.49 -18.34 8.45
N MET A 111 -0.57 -18.57 7.14
CA MET A 111 -1.56 -19.45 6.54
C MET A 111 -0.89 -20.38 5.53
N LEU A 112 -1.04 -21.68 5.76
CA LEU A 112 -0.61 -22.72 4.83
C LEU A 112 -1.76 -22.99 3.86
N LEU A 113 -1.52 -22.77 2.57
CA LEU A 113 -2.49 -23.02 1.51
C LEU A 113 -2.39 -24.45 0.97
N GLY A 114 -3.52 -25.01 0.55
CA GLY A 114 -3.61 -26.27 -0.19
C GLY A 114 -2.97 -27.42 0.57
N ARG A 115 -3.35 -27.61 1.83
CA ARG A 115 -2.76 -28.65 2.68
C ARG A 115 -3.04 -30.02 2.10
N GLU A 116 -4.25 -30.24 1.59
CA GLU A 116 -4.64 -31.51 0.98
C GLU A 116 -4.06 -31.64 -0.43
N LEU A 117 -4.06 -30.55 -1.19
CA LEU A 117 -3.58 -30.53 -2.58
C LEU A 117 -2.06 -30.72 -2.69
N THR A 118 -1.27 -30.01 -1.88
CA THR A 118 0.19 -29.92 -2.04
C THR A 118 0.96 -30.70 -0.99
N ASN A 119 0.30 -31.17 0.08
CA ASN A 119 0.97 -31.74 1.26
C ASN A 119 2.09 -30.83 1.84
N GLY A 120 2.00 -29.52 1.60
CA GLY A 120 2.97 -28.52 2.07
C GLY A 120 4.28 -28.48 1.30
N THR A 121 4.38 -29.10 0.11
CA THR A 121 5.61 -29.08 -0.71
C THR A 121 5.72 -27.90 -1.66
N GLY A 122 4.71 -27.03 -1.68
CA GLY A 122 4.64 -25.90 -2.62
C GLY A 122 3.94 -26.24 -3.94
N ALA A 123 3.66 -25.20 -4.73
CA ALA A 123 2.91 -25.27 -5.99
C ALA A 123 3.74 -25.72 -7.22
N GLY A 124 5.01 -26.10 -7.06
CA GLY A 124 5.81 -26.67 -8.16
C GLY A 124 6.03 -25.77 -9.38
N ASN A 125 5.98 -24.44 -9.21
CA ASN A 125 5.96 -23.42 -10.28
C ASN A 125 4.70 -23.41 -11.16
N ASP A 126 3.63 -24.13 -10.80
CA ASP A 126 2.36 -24.13 -11.51
C ASP A 126 1.34 -23.16 -10.86
N PRO A 127 0.93 -22.07 -11.53
CA PRO A 127 -0.07 -21.15 -11.02
C PRO A 127 -1.43 -21.79 -10.75
N ASN A 128 -1.83 -22.81 -11.50
CA ASN A 128 -3.12 -23.47 -11.30
C ASN A 128 -3.16 -24.19 -9.95
N ILE A 129 -2.04 -24.78 -9.53
CA ILE A 129 -1.91 -25.37 -8.19
C ILE A 129 -1.98 -24.27 -7.12
N GLY A 130 -1.32 -23.12 -7.36
CA GLY A 130 -1.41 -21.97 -6.46
C GLY A 130 -2.85 -21.45 -6.29
N ARG A 131 -3.61 -21.34 -7.38
CA ARG A 131 -5.01 -20.92 -7.39
C ARG A 131 -5.89 -21.91 -6.65
N ALA A 132 -5.85 -23.19 -7.05
CA ALA A 132 -6.64 -24.24 -6.40
C ALA A 132 -6.32 -24.38 -4.91
N ALA A 133 -5.07 -24.21 -4.51
CA ALA A 133 -4.67 -24.20 -3.10
C ALA A 133 -5.25 -23.01 -2.33
N SER A 134 -5.44 -21.85 -2.99
CA SER A 134 -6.08 -20.69 -2.37
C SER A 134 -7.60 -20.85 -2.28
N GLU A 135 -8.22 -21.48 -3.27
CA GLU A 135 -9.66 -21.81 -3.29
C GLU A 135 -10.00 -22.86 -2.22
N GLU A 136 -9.13 -23.86 -1.99
CA GLU A 136 -9.26 -24.83 -0.89
C GLU A 136 -9.38 -24.14 0.49
N ASN A 137 -8.73 -22.98 0.65
CA ASN A 137 -8.67 -22.22 1.90
C ASN A 137 -9.54 -20.95 1.89
N GLU A 138 -10.57 -20.88 1.04
CA GLU A 138 -11.40 -19.68 0.87
C GLU A 138 -12.06 -19.21 2.18
N ASP A 139 -12.60 -20.13 2.99
CA ASP A 139 -13.23 -19.78 4.26
C ASP A 139 -12.24 -19.21 5.28
N ASP A 140 -11.03 -19.79 5.35
CA ASP A 140 -9.95 -19.29 6.21
C ASP A 140 -9.49 -17.90 5.74
N LEU A 141 -9.42 -17.68 4.42
CA LEU A 141 -9.07 -16.39 3.83
C LEU A 141 -10.12 -15.32 4.14
N ARG A 142 -11.42 -15.65 4.06
CA ARG A 142 -12.49 -14.75 4.47
C ARG A 142 -12.35 -14.37 5.93
N GLU A 143 -12.15 -15.33 6.83
CA GLU A 143 -11.95 -15.05 8.25
C GLU A 143 -10.73 -14.15 8.48
N LEU A 144 -9.65 -14.38 7.74
CA LEU A 144 -8.41 -13.60 7.85
C LEU A 144 -8.62 -12.13 7.46
N VAL A 145 -9.32 -11.85 6.37
CA VAL A 145 -9.47 -10.50 5.81
C VAL A 145 -10.69 -9.76 6.36
N ARG A 146 -11.68 -10.46 6.92
CA ARG A 146 -12.94 -9.87 7.40
C ARG A 146 -12.71 -8.75 8.40
N GLY A 147 -13.41 -7.64 8.17
CA GLY A 147 -13.41 -6.48 9.04
C GLY A 147 -12.12 -5.66 9.01
N ASN A 148 -11.26 -5.86 7.99
CA ASN A 148 -10.15 -4.96 7.68
C ASN A 148 -10.61 -3.86 6.70
N ASP A 149 -10.06 -2.66 6.82
CA ASP A 149 -10.39 -1.54 5.92
C ASP A 149 -9.57 -1.57 4.63
N LEU A 150 -8.36 -2.10 4.74
CA LEU A 150 -7.34 -2.08 3.71
C LEU A 150 -6.50 -3.35 3.80
N VAL A 151 -6.30 -4.01 2.67
CA VAL A 151 -5.46 -5.19 2.53
C VAL A 151 -4.39 -4.91 1.48
N PHE A 152 -3.13 -4.96 1.89
CA PHE A 152 -2.00 -5.00 0.99
C PHE A 152 -1.73 -6.45 0.58
N VAL A 153 -1.64 -6.72 -0.72
CA VAL A 153 -1.26 -8.03 -1.25
C VAL A 153 0.12 -7.91 -1.91
N ALA A 154 1.15 -8.44 -1.27
CA ALA A 154 2.52 -8.42 -1.76
C ALA A 154 2.91 -9.78 -2.34
N CYS A 155 3.33 -9.85 -3.61
CA CYS A 155 3.73 -11.11 -4.24
C CYS A 155 4.81 -10.94 -5.32
N GLY A 156 5.47 -12.04 -5.67
CA GLY A 156 6.29 -12.12 -6.87
C GLY A 156 5.59 -13.00 -7.91
N LEU A 157 5.40 -12.46 -9.11
CA LEU A 157 4.71 -13.13 -10.21
C LEU A 157 5.68 -13.96 -11.06
N GLY A 158 5.14 -14.93 -11.80
CA GLY A 158 5.91 -15.81 -12.70
C GLY A 158 6.28 -17.18 -12.14
N LYS A 159 5.79 -17.53 -10.94
CA LYS A 159 5.89 -18.87 -10.33
C LYS A 159 4.52 -19.37 -9.88
N GLY A 160 4.45 -20.47 -9.14
CA GLY A 160 3.17 -21.11 -8.82
C GLY A 160 2.33 -20.32 -7.79
N THR A 161 2.77 -20.29 -6.54
CA THR A 161 1.95 -19.77 -5.43
C THR A 161 1.63 -18.29 -5.55
N GLY A 162 2.64 -17.44 -5.81
CA GLY A 162 2.43 -15.99 -5.90
C GLY A 162 1.45 -15.63 -7.03
N THR A 163 1.70 -16.14 -8.23
CA THR A 163 0.88 -15.86 -9.42
C THR A 163 -0.55 -16.40 -9.29
N GLY A 164 -0.71 -17.62 -8.76
CA GLY A 164 -2.02 -18.28 -8.70
C GLY A 164 -2.87 -17.87 -7.50
N ALA A 165 -2.25 -17.68 -6.32
CA ALA A 165 -2.99 -17.41 -5.09
C ALA A 165 -3.22 -15.91 -4.84
N ALA A 166 -2.32 -15.02 -5.27
CA ALA A 166 -2.46 -13.59 -4.98
C ALA A 166 -3.76 -12.98 -5.56
N PRO A 167 -4.17 -13.28 -6.82
CA PRO A 167 -5.44 -12.77 -7.34
C PRO A 167 -6.65 -13.27 -6.54
N HIS A 168 -6.64 -14.53 -6.11
CA HIS A 168 -7.71 -15.09 -5.29
C HIS A 168 -7.76 -14.44 -3.90
N VAL A 169 -6.62 -14.19 -3.25
CA VAL A 169 -6.55 -13.44 -1.98
C VAL A 169 -7.11 -12.03 -2.15
N ALA A 170 -6.74 -11.33 -3.24
CA ALA A 170 -7.26 -10.00 -3.56
C ALA A 170 -8.78 -10.02 -3.79
N LYS A 171 -9.28 -11.01 -4.54
CA LYS A 171 -10.71 -11.22 -4.77
C LYS A 171 -11.48 -11.38 -3.47
N VAL A 172 -11.05 -12.29 -2.58
CA VAL A 172 -11.72 -12.52 -1.30
C VAL A 172 -11.71 -11.27 -0.42
N ALA A 173 -10.60 -10.52 -0.39
CA ALA A 173 -10.52 -9.26 0.33
C ALA A 173 -11.51 -8.21 -0.23
N GLN A 174 -11.60 -8.09 -1.56
CA GLN A 174 -12.53 -7.18 -2.22
C GLN A 174 -14.00 -7.57 -1.95
N GLU A 175 -14.32 -8.86 -1.99
CA GLU A 175 -15.67 -9.39 -1.68
C GLU A 175 -16.08 -9.13 -0.22
N GLU A 176 -15.13 -9.14 0.72
CA GLU A 176 -15.36 -8.76 2.13
C GLU A 176 -15.32 -7.23 2.35
N GLY A 177 -15.27 -6.43 1.29
CA GLY A 177 -15.40 -4.97 1.32
C GLY A 177 -14.11 -4.20 1.62
N CYS A 178 -12.96 -4.87 1.60
CA CYS A 178 -11.66 -4.23 1.84
C CYS A 178 -11.25 -3.37 0.65
N LEU A 179 -10.56 -2.26 0.89
CA LEU A 179 -9.73 -1.63 -0.14
C LEU A 179 -8.53 -2.55 -0.41
N VAL A 180 -8.27 -2.90 -1.67
CA VAL A 180 -7.16 -3.81 -2.02
C VAL A 180 -6.06 -3.06 -2.78
N VAL A 181 -4.85 -3.07 -2.22
CA VAL A 181 -3.65 -2.53 -2.87
C VAL A 181 -2.66 -3.67 -3.10
N SER A 182 -2.43 -4.00 -4.36
CA SER A 182 -1.49 -5.06 -4.72
C SER A 182 -0.13 -4.49 -5.08
N VAL A 183 0.94 -5.07 -4.54
CA VAL A 183 2.32 -4.73 -4.87
C VAL A 183 2.99 -6.00 -5.39
N CYS A 184 3.32 -6.03 -6.67
CA CYS A 184 3.81 -7.24 -7.31
C CYS A 184 5.10 -7.01 -8.10
N THR A 185 6.01 -7.98 -8.06
CA THR A 185 7.21 -7.97 -8.90
C THR A 185 7.05 -8.83 -10.15
N LEU A 186 7.60 -8.38 -11.27
CA LEU A 186 7.75 -9.17 -12.49
C LEU A 186 9.15 -9.81 -12.55
N PRO A 187 9.30 -11.01 -13.13
CA PRO A 187 10.57 -11.75 -13.12
C PRO A 187 11.65 -11.06 -13.95
N PHE A 188 12.92 -11.37 -13.66
CA PHE A 188 14.05 -10.94 -14.50
C PHE A 188 14.01 -11.62 -15.87
N ALA A 189 14.58 -11.00 -16.91
CA ALA A 189 14.70 -11.63 -18.22
C ALA A 189 15.49 -12.96 -18.15
N SER A 190 16.51 -13.00 -17.29
CA SER A 190 17.33 -14.20 -17.04
C SER A 190 16.55 -15.40 -16.47
N GLU A 191 15.37 -15.17 -15.90
CA GLU A 191 14.52 -16.24 -15.38
C GLU A 191 13.72 -16.97 -16.47
N GLY A 192 13.65 -16.40 -17.69
CA GLY A 192 13.08 -17.01 -18.89
C GLY A 192 11.70 -16.49 -19.28
N GLN A 193 11.43 -16.52 -20.59
CA GLN A 193 10.20 -15.98 -21.21
C GLN A 193 8.91 -16.63 -20.66
N SER A 194 8.89 -17.95 -20.48
CA SER A 194 7.70 -18.66 -19.99
C SER A 194 7.23 -18.16 -18.61
N LYS A 195 8.16 -17.74 -17.73
CA LYS A 195 7.80 -17.14 -16.45
C LYS A 195 7.26 -15.72 -16.60
N MET A 196 7.76 -14.95 -17.57
CA MET A 196 7.22 -13.63 -17.86
C MET A 196 5.79 -13.73 -18.40
N GLU A 197 5.52 -14.66 -19.32
CA GLU A 197 4.15 -14.93 -19.83
C GLU A 197 3.20 -15.28 -18.67
N THR A 198 3.63 -16.23 -17.82
CA THR A 198 2.90 -16.60 -16.60
C THR A 198 2.67 -15.39 -15.68
N ALA A 199 3.68 -14.53 -15.52
CA ALA A 199 3.58 -13.35 -14.67
C ALA A 199 2.57 -12.33 -15.21
N LEU A 200 2.56 -12.11 -16.52
CA LEU A 200 1.63 -11.19 -17.18
C LEU A 200 0.18 -11.69 -17.09
N GLU A 201 -0.05 -12.99 -17.23
CA GLU A 201 -1.38 -13.59 -17.03
C GLU A 201 -1.87 -13.38 -15.59
N GLY A 202 -1.05 -13.70 -14.60
CA GLY A 202 -1.40 -13.46 -13.19
C GLY A 202 -1.53 -11.99 -12.83
N LEU A 203 -0.77 -11.10 -13.50
CA LEU A 203 -0.86 -9.66 -13.32
C LEU A 203 -2.24 -9.13 -13.78
N GLN A 204 -2.74 -9.61 -14.92
CA GLN A 204 -4.06 -9.23 -15.42
C GLN A 204 -5.16 -9.64 -14.45
N GLU A 205 -5.13 -10.88 -13.98
CA GLU A 205 -6.10 -11.37 -12.99
C GLU A 205 -6.00 -10.61 -11.66
N LEU A 206 -4.79 -10.33 -11.17
CA LEU A 206 -4.58 -9.55 -9.94
C LEU A 206 -5.13 -8.13 -10.08
N ASN A 207 -4.95 -7.51 -11.25
CA ASN A 207 -5.45 -6.17 -11.54
C ASN A 207 -6.99 -6.09 -11.51
N GLU A 208 -7.70 -7.14 -11.94
CA GLU A 208 -9.17 -7.19 -11.88
C GLU A 208 -9.72 -7.06 -10.45
N TYR A 209 -9.00 -7.61 -9.48
CA TYR A 209 -9.43 -7.63 -8.07
C TYR A 209 -8.72 -6.58 -7.19
N SER A 210 -7.88 -5.73 -7.78
CA SER A 210 -7.14 -4.69 -7.05
C SER A 210 -7.72 -3.30 -7.34
N ASN A 211 -7.86 -2.47 -6.32
CA ASN A 211 -8.20 -1.05 -6.51
C ASN A 211 -6.98 -0.24 -6.98
N THR A 212 -5.81 -0.59 -6.45
CA THR A 212 -4.51 -0.08 -6.89
C THR A 212 -3.57 -1.24 -7.12
N ILE A 213 -2.80 -1.22 -8.20
CA ILE A 213 -1.74 -2.19 -8.44
C ILE A 213 -0.41 -1.49 -8.74
N ILE A 214 0.59 -1.79 -7.92
CA ILE A 214 1.97 -1.30 -8.08
C ILE A 214 2.79 -2.44 -8.68
N VAL A 215 3.25 -2.22 -9.92
CA VAL A 215 4.03 -3.21 -10.66
C VAL A 215 5.50 -2.84 -10.60
N VAL A 216 6.32 -3.75 -10.09
CA VAL A 216 7.77 -3.59 -9.94
C VAL A 216 8.47 -4.50 -10.96
N PRO A 217 8.87 -3.99 -12.12
CA PRO A 217 9.65 -4.77 -13.09
C PRO A 217 11.08 -4.98 -12.57
N ASN A 218 11.44 -6.21 -12.23
CA ASN A 218 12.78 -6.51 -11.70
C ASN A 218 13.91 -6.14 -12.69
N GLU A 219 13.64 -6.17 -13.99
CA GLU A 219 14.62 -5.79 -15.01
C GLU A 219 15.07 -4.31 -14.86
N LYS A 220 14.15 -3.40 -14.51
CA LYS A 220 14.47 -1.99 -14.28
C LYS A 220 15.39 -1.79 -13.07
N LEU A 221 15.41 -2.74 -12.12
CA LEU A 221 16.33 -2.71 -10.99
C LEU A 221 17.79 -2.98 -11.41
N LEU A 222 18.00 -3.80 -12.45
CA LEU A 222 19.35 -4.08 -12.98
C LEU A 222 19.95 -2.87 -13.69
N MET A 223 19.13 -2.05 -14.36
CA MET A 223 19.60 -0.82 -15.02
C MET A 223 20.20 0.19 -14.03
N TYR A 224 19.66 0.22 -12.81
CA TYR A 224 20.17 1.07 -11.73
C TYR A 224 21.46 0.54 -11.11
N ALA A 225 21.63 -0.78 -11.11
CA ALA A 225 22.68 -1.45 -10.36
C ALA A 225 23.31 -2.58 -11.20
N PRO A 226 24.03 -2.25 -12.29
CA PRO A 226 24.53 -3.24 -13.25
C PRO A 226 25.58 -4.18 -12.66
N ASP A 227 26.26 -3.76 -11.58
CA ASP A 227 27.28 -4.55 -10.89
C ASP A 227 26.69 -5.49 -9.82
N PHE A 228 25.37 -5.51 -9.62
CA PHE A 228 24.75 -6.35 -8.60
C PHE A 228 24.83 -7.83 -8.97
N THR A 229 25.05 -8.66 -7.95
CA THR A 229 24.82 -10.09 -8.11
C THR A 229 23.32 -10.36 -8.21
N LEU A 230 22.92 -11.50 -8.77
CA LEU A 230 21.52 -11.92 -8.81
C LEU A 230 20.87 -11.90 -7.41
N TRP A 231 21.62 -12.25 -6.36
CA TRP A 231 21.13 -12.21 -4.98
C TRP A 231 20.91 -10.78 -4.47
N ASP A 232 21.77 -9.84 -4.83
CA ASP A 232 21.60 -8.44 -4.46
C ASP A 232 20.40 -7.82 -5.19
N ALA A 233 20.18 -8.22 -6.45
CA ALA A 233 19.01 -7.80 -7.22
C ALA A 233 17.69 -8.33 -6.61
N PHE A 234 17.63 -9.60 -6.17
CA PHE A 234 16.46 -10.12 -5.46
C PHE A 234 16.20 -9.38 -4.14
N LYS A 235 17.25 -9.08 -3.36
CA LYS A 235 17.10 -8.29 -2.14
C LYS A 235 16.59 -6.88 -2.42
N LEU A 236 17.06 -6.25 -3.50
CA LEU A 236 16.59 -4.94 -3.92
C LEU A 236 15.11 -4.99 -4.31
N ALA A 237 14.67 -6.03 -5.03
CA ALA A 237 13.25 -6.23 -5.35
C ALA A 237 12.40 -6.42 -4.09
N ASP A 238 12.86 -7.23 -3.14
CA ASP A 238 12.21 -7.40 -1.83
C ASP A 238 12.15 -6.06 -1.08
N ASP A 239 13.23 -5.27 -1.06
CA ASP A 239 13.26 -3.95 -0.44
C ASP A 239 12.26 -2.97 -1.05
N VAL A 240 12.03 -3.02 -2.36
CA VAL A 240 10.99 -2.22 -3.02
C VAL A 240 9.59 -2.63 -2.54
N LEU A 241 9.29 -3.94 -2.47
CA LEU A 241 8.01 -4.43 -1.95
C LEU A 241 7.78 -3.96 -0.50
N ILE A 242 8.82 -4.06 0.33
CA ILE A 242 8.78 -3.64 1.73
C ILE A 242 8.52 -2.14 1.82
N ASN A 243 9.28 -1.32 1.10
CA ASN A 243 9.15 0.13 1.15
C ASN A 243 7.78 0.59 0.65
N ALA A 244 7.19 -0.09 -0.34
CA ALA A 244 5.84 0.19 -0.80
C ALA A 244 4.80 -0.05 0.29
N VAL A 245 4.80 -1.24 0.89
CA VAL A 245 3.83 -1.60 1.93
C VAL A 245 4.03 -0.75 3.18
N VAL A 246 5.27 -0.59 3.65
CA VAL A 246 5.60 0.23 4.83
C VAL A 246 5.27 1.68 4.57
N GLY A 247 5.71 2.26 3.46
CA GLY A 247 5.51 3.68 3.16
C GLY A 247 4.05 4.07 3.02
N LEU A 248 3.23 3.23 2.37
CA LEU A 248 1.78 3.45 2.26
C LEU A 248 1.07 3.23 3.59
N THR A 249 1.46 2.21 4.36
CA THR A 249 0.88 1.98 5.69
C THR A 249 1.21 3.11 6.65
N GLU A 250 2.46 3.55 6.69
CA GLU A 250 2.93 4.65 7.53
C GLU A 250 2.24 5.98 7.17
N LEU A 251 1.92 6.22 5.89
CA LEU A 251 1.13 7.39 5.45
C LEU A 251 -0.31 7.36 5.99
N ILE A 252 -0.86 6.17 6.18
CA ILE A 252 -2.27 5.94 6.53
C ILE A 252 -2.47 5.89 8.05
N VAL A 253 -1.61 5.17 8.76
CA VAL A 253 -1.79 4.82 10.17
C VAL A 253 -1.25 5.90 11.08
N LEU A 254 -0.05 6.38 10.79
CA LEU A 254 0.61 7.31 11.69
C LEU A 254 -0.10 8.64 11.52
N PRO A 255 -0.63 9.24 12.62
CA PRO A 255 -1.04 10.63 12.57
C PRO A 255 0.23 11.42 12.27
N ALA A 256 0.46 11.73 10.99
CA ALA A 256 1.49 12.66 10.60
C ALA A 256 1.25 13.92 11.42
N LYS A 257 2.31 14.49 12.03
CA LYS A 257 2.17 15.75 12.77
C LYS A 257 1.61 16.88 11.89
N VAL A 258 1.63 16.68 10.57
CA VAL A 258 1.05 17.56 9.57
C VAL A 258 0.26 16.72 8.54
N ASN A 259 -1.05 17.01 8.50
CA ASN A 259 -2.14 16.67 7.57
C ASN A 259 -2.02 15.46 6.63
N VAL A 260 -2.58 14.32 7.05
CA VAL A 260 -3.22 13.35 6.13
C VAL A 260 -4.52 12.87 6.76
N ASP A 261 -5.64 13.05 6.05
CA ASP A 261 -6.87 12.31 6.36
C ASP A 261 -6.80 10.94 5.66
N PHE A 262 -7.11 9.88 6.40
CA PHE A 262 -7.24 8.54 5.86
C PHE A 262 -8.27 8.49 4.72
N ALA A 263 -9.34 9.29 4.81
CA ALA A 263 -10.37 9.36 3.79
C ALA A 263 -9.82 9.80 2.43
N ASP A 264 -8.93 10.81 2.42
CA ASP A 264 -8.29 11.33 1.19
C ASP A 264 -7.34 10.30 0.58
N THR A 265 -6.54 9.63 1.40
CA THR A 265 -5.66 8.55 0.93
C THR A 265 -6.47 7.38 0.35
N LYS A 266 -7.56 7.00 1.03
CA LYS A 266 -8.47 5.94 0.58
C LYS A 266 -9.16 6.33 -0.74
N LYS A 267 -9.47 7.61 -0.94
CA LYS A 267 -10.09 8.14 -2.16
C LYS A 267 -9.17 7.97 -3.38
N ILE A 268 -7.90 8.38 -3.26
CA ILE A 268 -6.90 8.23 -4.32
C ILE A 268 -6.73 6.74 -4.66
N LEU A 269 -6.52 5.88 -3.65
CA LEU A 269 -6.27 4.45 -3.83
C LEU A 269 -7.47 3.67 -4.39
N ARG A 270 -8.72 4.05 -4.03
CA ARG A 270 -9.93 3.34 -4.47
C ARG A 270 -10.11 3.24 -5.99
N ARG A 271 -9.52 4.17 -6.75
CA ARG A 271 -9.70 4.27 -8.22
C ARG A 271 -8.40 4.35 -9.01
N SER A 272 -7.26 4.11 -8.36
CA SER A 272 -5.96 4.33 -8.99
C SER A 272 -5.67 3.42 -10.19
N GLY A 273 -6.18 2.19 -10.19
CA GLY A 273 -5.73 1.18 -11.15
C GLY A 273 -4.20 1.02 -11.08
N PRO A 274 -3.48 1.07 -12.21
CA PRO A 274 -2.03 1.01 -12.19
C PRO A 274 -1.41 2.22 -11.48
N ALA A 275 -0.43 1.93 -10.64
CA ALA A 275 0.38 2.91 -9.93
C ALA A 275 1.87 2.54 -10.03
N VAL A 276 2.72 3.54 -9.84
CA VAL A 276 4.17 3.37 -9.74
C VAL A 276 4.68 3.96 -8.44
N ILE A 277 5.81 3.43 -7.97
CA ILE A 277 6.43 3.84 -6.73
C ILE A 277 7.86 4.33 -6.95
N GLY A 278 8.18 5.48 -6.36
CA GLY A 278 9.53 6.00 -6.24
C GLY A 278 9.95 6.03 -4.79
N VAL A 279 11.15 5.54 -4.48
CA VAL A 279 11.74 5.64 -3.13
C VAL A 279 13.09 6.31 -3.26
N GLY A 280 13.33 7.33 -2.43
CA GLY A 280 14.57 8.08 -2.42
C GLY A 280 15.02 8.43 -1.01
N LYS A 281 16.34 8.53 -0.85
CA LYS A 281 16.99 8.99 0.39
C LYS A 281 17.94 10.13 0.05
N GLY A 282 18.09 11.07 0.97
CA GLY A 282 19.04 12.16 0.86
C GLY A 282 19.75 12.41 2.17
N LYS A 283 20.92 13.04 2.09
CA LYS A 283 21.77 13.33 3.25
C LYS A 283 22.42 14.72 3.21
N GLY A 284 22.58 15.34 4.37
CA GLY A 284 23.23 16.64 4.55
C GLY A 284 22.33 17.83 4.21
N GLU A 285 22.94 18.97 3.84
CA GLU A 285 22.23 20.25 3.63
C GLU A 285 21.15 20.18 2.55
N ASN A 286 21.36 19.36 1.51
CA ASN A 286 20.43 19.19 0.39
C ASN A 286 19.63 17.89 0.48
N ARG A 287 19.44 17.32 1.68
CA ARG A 287 18.79 16.01 1.84
C ARG A 287 17.38 15.94 1.24
N ALA A 288 16.60 17.02 1.32
CA ALA A 288 15.25 17.07 0.73
C ALA A 288 15.28 16.96 -0.80
N ILE A 289 16.09 17.80 -1.46
CA ILE A 289 16.27 17.80 -2.92
C ILE A 289 16.81 16.45 -3.38
N GLN A 290 17.83 15.92 -2.70
CA GLN A 290 18.40 14.61 -3.04
C GLN A 290 17.37 13.49 -2.90
N ALA A 291 16.63 13.45 -1.79
CA ALA A 291 15.64 12.40 -1.56
C ALA A 291 14.55 12.42 -2.63
N ILE A 292 13.98 13.59 -2.95
CA ILE A 292 12.93 13.67 -3.95
C ILE A 292 13.44 13.44 -5.37
N THR A 293 14.63 13.93 -5.70
CA THR A 293 15.27 13.66 -7.00
C THR A 293 15.50 12.17 -7.15
N ASN A 294 16.05 11.49 -6.14
CA ASN A 294 16.29 10.05 -6.15
C ASN A 294 14.99 9.25 -6.23
N ALA A 295 13.91 9.74 -5.60
CA ALA A 295 12.61 9.10 -5.67
C ALA A 295 12.02 9.22 -7.09
N LEU A 296 12.10 10.40 -7.70
CA LEU A 296 11.58 10.72 -9.04
C LEU A 296 12.42 10.13 -10.18
N SER A 297 13.73 10.03 -10.00
CA SER A 297 14.64 9.40 -10.97
C SER A 297 14.72 7.88 -10.80
N ASN A 298 13.86 7.29 -9.97
CA ASN A 298 13.85 5.86 -9.75
C ASN A 298 13.37 5.16 -11.04
N PRO A 299 14.08 4.14 -11.56
CA PRO A 299 13.69 3.43 -12.78
C PRO A 299 12.29 2.80 -12.73
N LEU A 300 11.73 2.64 -11.53
CA LEU A 300 10.35 2.17 -11.36
C LEU A 300 9.31 3.24 -11.73
N LEU A 301 9.70 4.50 -11.84
CA LEU A 301 8.88 5.63 -12.33
C LEU A 301 9.12 5.93 -13.82
N ASP A 302 9.66 4.99 -14.60
CA ASP A 302 9.91 5.14 -16.05
C ASP A 302 8.62 5.04 -16.88
N VAL A 303 7.63 5.84 -16.51
CA VAL A 303 6.33 6.02 -17.16
C VAL A 303 5.98 7.49 -17.21
N ASP A 304 5.10 7.89 -18.14
CA ASP A 304 4.64 9.27 -18.22
C ASP A 304 3.69 9.61 -17.05
N ILE A 305 4.25 10.23 -16.02
CA ILE A 305 3.52 10.66 -14.82
C ILE A 305 2.79 12.00 -14.99
N ASN A 306 3.02 12.74 -16.08
CA ASN A 306 2.36 14.04 -16.31
C ASN A 306 0.83 13.91 -16.47
N SER A 307 0.37 12.73 -16.87
CA SER A 307 -1.05 12.42 -17.02
C SER A 307 -1.71 11.90 -15.73
N SER A 308 -0.94 11.65 -14.68
CA SER A 308 -1.44 11.13 -13.41
C SER A 308 -2.34 12.15 -12.71
N THR A 309 -3.42 11.65 -12.11
CA THR A 309 -4.45 12.45 -11.42
C THR A 309 -4.41 12.27 -9.90
N GLY A 310 -3.49 11.44 -9.40
CA GLY A 310 -3.37 11.15 -7.97
C GLY A 310 -1.92 10.90 -7.57
N ALA A 311 -1.47 11.51 -6.48
CA ALA A 311 -0.16 11.25 -5.93
C ALA A 311 -0.18 11.24 -4.39
N LEU A 312 0.55 10.28 -3.82
CA LEU A 312 0.75 10.09 -2.38
C LEU A 312 2.24 10.27 -2.07
N VAL A 313 2.58 11.09 -1.09
CA VAL A 313 3.98 11.31 -0.67
C VAL A 313 4.14 11.07 0.82
N ASN A 314 4.93 10.08 1.19
CA ASN A 314 5.36 9.85 2.57
C ASN A 314 6.79 10.38 2.76
N ILE A 315 6.95 11.34 3.65
CA ILE A 315 8.24 11.89 4.06
C ILE A 315 8.60 11.29 5.42
N LYS A 316 9.79 10.71 5.54
CA LYS A 316 10.31 10.20 6.81
C LYS A 316 11.59 10.94 7.16
N ALA A 317 11.61 11.59 8.32
CA ALA A 317 12.73 12.40 8.78
C ALA A 317 12.78 12.47 10.31
N ASN A 318 13.89 12.94 10.87
CA ASN A 318 13.96 13.31 12.28
C ASN A 318 13.17 14.62 12.55
N LYS A 319 12.93 14.95 13.82
CA LYS A 319 12.26 16.17 14.33
C LYS A 319 12.85 17.49 13.79
N ASN A 320 14.05 17.47 13.25
CA ASN A 320 14.72 18.66 12.72
C ASN A 320 14.33 19.01 11.27
N ILE A 321 13.40 18.26 10.64
CA ILE A 321 12.86 18.62 9.33
C ILE A 321 12.19 20.00 9.37
N SER A 322 12.53 20.84 8.39
CA SER A 322 12.01 22.19 8.24
C SER A 322 10.85 22.25 7.24
N MET A 323 10.01 23.29 7.35
CA MET A 323 8.92 23.52 6.39
C MET A 323 9.46 23.78 4.97
N THR A 324 10.63 24.41 4.84
CA THR A 324 11.29 24.63 3.54
C THR A 324 11.65 23.31 2.86
N GLU A 325 12.09 22.30 3.61
CA GLU A 325 12.37 20.98 3.06
C GLU A 325 11.10 20.28 2.56
N VAL A 326 10.00 20.39 3.31
CA VAL A 326 8.69 19.87 2.90
C VAL A 326 8.15 20.59 1.66
N ASP A 327 8.22 21.92 1.62
CA ASP A 327 7.81 22.75 0.48
C ASP A 327 8.59 22.40 -0.79
N THR A 328 9.90 22.14 -0.64
CA THR A 328 10.75 21.69 -1.74
C THR A 328 10.29 20.34 -2.30
N ILE A 329 10.01 19.36 -1.44
CA ILE A 329 9.56 18.02 -1.85
C ILE A 329 8.20 18.09 -2.54
N THR A 330 7.26 18.81 -1.94
CA THR A 330 5.88 18.93 -2.46
C THR A 330 5.85 19.65 -3.79
N THR A 331 6.55 20.80 -3.92
CA THR A 331 6.65 21.55 -5.17
C THR A 331 7.23 20.71 -6.31
N MET A 332 8.34 20.00 -6.06
CA MET A 332 8.99 19.18 -7.09
C MET A 332 8.10 18.05 -7.62
N ILE A 333 7.20 17.51 -6.79
CA ILE A 333 6.22 16.50 -7.23
C ILE A 333 5.08 17.15 -8.00
N THR A 334 4.49 18.23 -7.48
CA THR A 334 3.35 18.90 -8.11
C THR A 334 3.70 19.46 -9.49
N ASP A 335 4.96 19.80 -9.74
CA ASP A 335 5.46 20.26 -11.04
C ASP A 335 5.57 19.12 -12.09
N GLN A 336 5.56 17.85 -11.67
CA GLN A 336 5.70 16.68 -12.56
C GLN A 336 4.39 15.92 -12.82
N ILE A 337 3.35 16.19 -12.03
CA ILE A 337 2.04 15.55 -12.18
C ILE A 337 1.03 16.53 -12.77
N HIS A 338 -0.16 16.05 -13.11
CA HIS A 338 -1.19 16.91 -13.68
C HIS A 338 -1.57 18.04 -12.69
N PRO A 339 -1.76 19.30 -13.13
CA PRO A 339 -2.08 20.42 -12.23
C PRO A 339 -3.41 20.30 -11.46
N LYS A 340 -4.27 19.37 -11.85
CA LYS A 340 -5.53 19.04 -11.17
C LYS A 340 -5.47 17.69 -10.44
N ALA A 341 -4.30 17.09 -10.31
CA ALA A 341 -4.13 15.85 -9.58
C ALA A 341 -4.48 16.06 -8.11
N GLU A 342 -5.16 15.08 -7.53
CA GLU A 342 -5.30 14.98 -6.08
C GLU A 342 -3.92 14.66 -5.49
N PHE A 343 -3.49 15.45 -4.52
CA PHE A 343 -2.17 15.33 -3.92
C PHE A 343 -2.29 15.24 -2.41
N VAL A 344 -1.82 14.13 -1.86
CA VAL A 344 -1.78 13.88 -0.42
C VAL A 344 -0.34 13.64 -0.02
N TRP A 345 0.10 14.30 1.04
CA TRP A 345 1.43 14.11 1.58
C TRP A 345 1.38 14.02 3.10
N GLY A 346 2.25 13.19 3.67
CA GLY A 346 2.40 13.05 5.11
C GLY A 346 3.87 13.11 5.50
N CYS A 347 4.13 13.55 6.73
CA CYS A 347 5.46 13.58 7.32
C CYS A 347 5.51 12.80 8.62
N ASN A 348 6.27 11.71 8.62
CA ASN A 348 6.50 10.83 9.73
C ASN A 348 7.83 11.14 10.41
N ILE A 349 7.73 11.47 11.69
CA ILE A 349 8.88 11.80 12.53
C ILE A 349 9.44 10.54 13.15
N ASP A 350 10.63 10.15 12.72
CA ASP A 350 11.39 9.03 13.26
C ASP A 350 12.58 9.57 14.06
N GLU A 351 12.49 9.50 15.39
CA GLU A 351 13.55 9.95 16.30
C GLU A 351 14.80 9.04 16.27
N MET A 352 14.71 7.86 15.66
CA MET A 352 15.85 6.97 15.47
C MET A 352 16.60 7.28 14.16
N MET A 353 15.99 8.03 13.24
CA MET A 353 16.65 8.43 11.99
C MET A 353 17.74 9.48 12.28
N PRO A 354 18.94 9.39 11.65
CA PRO A 354 19.97 10.42 11.80
C PRO A 354 19.46 11.82 11.43
N ASP A 355 19.89 12.82 12.20
CA ASP A 355 19.49 14.23 12.01
C ASP A 355 19.84 14.76 10.61
N ASP A 356 20.81 14.20 9.90
CA ASP A 356 21.21 14.65 8.58
C ASP A 356 20.58 13.84 7.44
N GLU A 357 19.68 12.90 7.72
CA GLU A 357 19.04 12.03 6.72
C GLU A 357 17.54 12.36 6.54
N LEU A 358 17.03 12.06 5.35
CA LEU A 358 15.62 12.18 4.99
C LEU A 358 15.29 11.12 3.93
N ALA A 359 14.13 10.49 4.04
CA ALA A 359 13.61 9.56 3.05
C ALA A 359 12.25 10.02 2.51
N VAL A 360 12.01 9.80 1.22
CA VAL A 360 10.73 10.04 0.58
C VAL A 360 10.27 8.79 -0.16
N THR A 361 9.01 8.45 0.02
CA THR A 361 8.30 7.46 -0.78
C THR A 361 7.18 8.19 -1.53
N VAL A 362 7.15 8.03 -2.85
CA VAL A 362 6.15 8.61 -3.74
C VAL A 362 5.38 7.48 -4.39
N VAL A 363 4.06 7.53 -4.34
CA VAL A 363 3.19 6.64 -5.13
C VAL A 363 2.37 7.51 -6.06
N ILE A 364 2.50 7.25 -7.36
CA ILE A 364 1.79 7.96 -8.41
C ILE A 364 0.72 7.01 -8.97
N ALA A 365 -0.53 7.39 -8.80
CA ALA A 365 -1.72 6.65 -9.19
C ALA A 365 -2.20 7.03 -10.59
N GLU A 366 -3.04 6.18 -11.18
CA GLU A 366 -3.64 6.39 -12.51
C GLU A 366 -2.60 6.59 -13.63
N VAL A 367 -1.53 5.79 -13.60
CA VAL A 367 -0.50 5.82 -14.64
C VAL A 367 -0.78 4.83 -15.75
N LYS A 368 -0.27 5.10 -16.95
CA LYS A 368 -0.29 4.13 -18.04
C LYS A 368 0.84 3.13 -17.85
N SER A 369 0.49 1.92 -17.40
CA SER A 369 1.45 0.83 -17.27
C SER A 369 1.57 0.03 -18.58
N PRO A 370 2.76 -0.09 -19.19
CA PRO A 370 2.94 -0.91 -20.39
C PRO A 370 2.71 -2.40 -20.14
N TYR A 371 2.76 -2.83 -18.86
CA TYR A 371 2.58 -4.22 -18.44
C TYR A 371 1.12 -4.65 -18.32
N LEU A 372 0.18 -3.69 -18.34
CA LEU A 372 -1.26 -3.94 -18.17
C LEU A 372 -2.05 -3.74 -19.47
N ASN A 373 -1.38 -3.53 -20.60
CA ASN A 373 -2.01 -3.56 -21.91
C ASN A 373 -2.60 -4.96 -22.21
N LYS A 374 -3.42 -5.07 -23.26
CA LYS A 374 -3.94 -6.39 -23.66
C LYS A 374 -2.77 -7.33 -23.96
N PRO A 375 -2.84 -8.63 -23.60
CA PRO A 375 -1.74 -9.57 -23.81
C PRO A 375 -1.20 -9.60 -25.25
N GLU A 376 -2.09 -9.43 -26.24
CA GLU A 376 -1.75 -9.40 -27.67
C GLU A 376 -0.92 -8.16 -28.08
N GLU A 377 -0.93 -7.10 -27.26
CA GLU A 377 -0.24 -5.83 -27.49
C GLU A 377 1.09 -5.75 -26.71
N ILE A 378 1.38 -6.74 -25.85
CA ILE A 378 2.61 -6.77 -25.05
C ILE A 378 3.70 -7.54 -25.78
N SER A 379 4.75 -6.83 -26.22
CA SER A 379 5.99 -7.46 -26.69
C SER A 379 6.95 -7.66 -25.51
N ILE A 380 7.15 -8.92 -25.09
CA ILE A 380 8.10 -9.26 -24.02
C ILE A 380 9.52 -8.79 -24.35
N GLU A 381 9.92 -8.91 -25.61
CA GLU A 381 11.21 -8.44 -26.09
C GLU A 381 11.38 -6.92 -25.99
N ALA A 382 10.29 -6.15 -26.14
CA ALA A 382 10.30 -4.70 -25.94
C ALA A 382 10.40 -4.35 -24.45
N LEU A 383 9.67 -5.06 -23.58
CA LEU A 383 9.71 -4.86 -22.12
C LEU A 383 11.10 -5.07 -21.49
N TRP A 384 11.99 -5.82 -22.17
CA TRP A 384 13.36 -6.06 -21.71
C TRP A 384 14.42 -5.19 -22.40
N ARG A 385 14.07 -4.49 -23.48
CA ARG A 385 15.03 -3.69 -24.25
C ARG A 385 15.08 -2.23 -23.84
N ASP A 386 13.95 -1.71 -23.38
CA ASP A 386 13.77 -0.33 -22.92
C ASP A 386 13.72 -0.32 -21.39
#